data_AF-A0A1N6DPW5-F1
#
_entry.id   AF-A0A1N6DPW5-F1
#
_cell.length_a   1.000
_cell.length_b   1.000
_cell.length_c   1.000
_cell.angle_alpha   90.00
_cell.angle_beta   90.00
_cell.angle_gamma   90.00
#
_symmetry.space_group_name_H-M   'P 1'
#
loop_
_entity.id
_entity.type
_entity.pdbx_description
1 polymer ?
#
loop_
_entity_poly.entity_id
_entity_poly.type
_entity_poly.pdbx_seq_one_letter_code
_entity_poly.pdbx_strand_id
1 'polypeptide(L)' 'MLALTHKWFPQREITERSMGEAMFLEKDYWHKMEIAVCNGIAKAFGG' A
#
# COMPACT_ATOMS: atom_id res chain seq x y z
N MET A 1 -0.83 9.98 -9.54
CA MET A 1 0.47 9.80 -8.85
C MET A 1 0.66 10.80 -7.71
N LEU A 2 0.44 12.10 -7.93
CA LEU A 2 0.55 13.14 -6.90
C LEU A 2 -0.17 12.83 -5.58
N ALA A 3 -1.43 12.37 -5.65
CA ALA A 3 -2.19 11.98 -4.46
C ALA A 3 -1.54 10.81 -3.68
N LEU A 4 -0.93 9.85 -4.38
CA LEU A 4 -0.21 8.74 -3.75
C LEU A 4 1.08 9.23 -3.09
N THR A 5 1.82 10.13 -3.76
CA THR A 5 3.02 10.73 -3.18
C THR A 5 2.71 11.51 -1.91
N HIS A 6 1.63 12.29 -1.87
CA HIS A 6 1.22 12.96 -0.63
C HIS A 6 0.73 12.00 0.46
N LYS A 7 0.05 10.91 0.08
CA LYS A 7 -0.38 9.86 1.01
C LYS A 7 0.80 9.18 1.69
N TRP A 8 1.80 8.76 0.91
CA TRP A 8 2.95 7.98 1.40
C TRP A 8 4.10 8.85 1.88
N PHE A 9 4.28 10.03 1.30
CA PHE A 9 5.38 10.94 1.56
C PHE A 9 4.91 12.41 1.66
N PRO A 10 4.13 12.76 2.69
CA PRO A 10 3.51 14.09 2.80
C PRO A 10 4.50 15.26 2.84
N GLN A 11 5.75 15.01 3.27
CA GLN A 11 6.80 16.02 3.43
C GLN A 11 7.92 15.92 2.37
N ARG A 12 7.84 14.98 1.41
CA ARG A 12 8.87 14.87 0.36
C ARG A 12 8.52 15.75 -0.83
N GLU A 13 9.55 16.24 -1.50
CA GLU A 13 9.41 16.87 -2.81
C GLU A 13 8.85 15.89 -3.84
N ILE A 14 7.97 16.41 -4.68
CA ILE A 14 7.31 15.67 -5.74
C ILE A 14 8.27 15.54 -6.92
N THR A 15 8.98 14.42 -6.94
CA THR A 15 9.89 14.02 -8.02
C THR A 15 9.41 12.72 -8.66
N GLU A 16 9.84 12.41 -9.89
CA GLU A 16 9.51 11.14 -10.56
C GLU A 16 9.86 9.91 -9.70
N ARG A 17 10.99 9.97 -8.99
CA ARG A 17 11.39 8.92 -8.05
C ARG A 17 10.40 8.76 -6.90
N SER A 18 10.03 9.86 -6.23
CA SER A 18 9.05 9.83 -5.13
C SER A 18 7.68 9.32 -5.57
N MET A 19 7.29 9.62 -6.82
CA MET A 19 6.05 9.13 -7.43
C MET A 19 6.11 7.64 -7.73
N GLY A 20 7.25 7.14 -8.25
CA GLY A 20 7.49 5.72 -8.48
C GLY A 20 7.49 4.92 -7.17
N GLU A 21 8.20 5.41 -6.15
CA GLU A 21 8.22 4.79 -4.81
C GLU A 21 6.82 4.74 -4.19
N ALA A 22 6.05 5.82 -4.27
CA ALA A 22 4.69 5.85 -3.73
C ALA A 22 3.75 4.88 -4.46
N MET A 23 3.91 4.73 -5.78
CA MET A 23 3.15 3.75 -6.55
C MET A 23 3.50 2.32 -6.15
N PHE A 24 4.78 2.03 -5.93
CA PHE A 24 5.22 0.72 -5.45
C PHE A 24 4.62 0.39 -4.08
N LEU A 25 4.70 1.32 -3.13
CA LEU A 25 4.13 1.15 -1.79
C LEU A 25 2.62 0.95 -1.81
N GLU A 26 1.89 1.68 -2.67
CA GLU A 26 0.45 1.49 -2.82
C GLU A 26 0.11 0.05 -3.28
N LYS A 27 0.85 -0.49 -4.25
CA LYS A 27 0.63 -1.86 -4.73
C LYS A 27 0.94 -2.90 -3.66
N ASP A 28 2.08 -2.76 -2.98
CA ASP A 28 2.49 -3.65 -1.91
C ASP A 28 1.50 -3.63 -0.73
N TYR A 29 0.98 -2.44 -0.37
CA TYR A 29 -0.06 -2.28 0.65
C TYR A 29 -1.31 -3.11 0.32
N TRP A 30 -1.86 -2.98 -0.88
CA TRP A 30 -3.08 -3.70 -1.26
C TRP A 30 -2.85 -5.21 -1.35
N HIS A 31 -1.69 -5.65 -1.83
CA HIS A 31 -1.34 -7.06 -1.84
C HIS A 31 -1.27 -7.65 -0.42
N LYS A 32 -0.62 -6.94 0.51
CA LYS A 32 -0.57 -7.37 1.93
C LYS A 32 -1.94 -7.33 2.59
N MET A 33 -2.79 -6.36 2.24
CA MET A 33 -4.15 -6.27 2.74
C MET A 33 -4.98 -7.49 2.32
N GLU A 34 -4.87 -7.91 1.07
CA GLU A 34 -5.52 -9.12 0.56
C GLU A 34 -5.12 -10.36 1.38
N ILE A 35 -3.81 -10.56 1.58
CA ILE A 35 -3.29 -11.68 2.37
C ILE A 35 -3.81 -11.62 3.81
N ALA A 36 -3.78 -10.43 4.44
CA ALA A 36 -4.25 -10.25 5.81
C ALA A 36 -5.75 -10.58 5.96
N VAL A 37 -6.58 -10.14 5.00
CA VAL A 37 -8.02 -10.44 4.97
C VAL A 37 -8.26 -11.94 4.79
N CYS A 38 -7.61 -12.57 3.81
CA CYS A 38 -7.72 -14.01 3.58
C CYS A 38 -7.33 -14.83 4.83
N ASN A 39 -6.21 -14.48 5.47
CA ASN A 39 -5.77 -15.13 6.70
C ASN A 39 -6.76 -14.89 7.86
N GLY A 40 -7.31 -13.69 7.96
CA GLY A 40 -8.33 -13.35 8.95
C GLY A 40 -9.61 -14.18 8.77
N ILE A 41 -10.10 -14.31 7.53
CA ILE A 41 -11.26 -15.14 7.18
C ILE A 41 -10.97 -16.61 7.48
N ALA A 42 -9.83 -17.14 7.02
CA ALA A 42 -9.44 -18.52 7.27
C ALA A 42 -9.39 -18.83 8.77
N LYS A 43 -8.86 -17.92 9.59
CA LYS A 43 -8.83 -18.06 11.05
C LYS A 43 -10.23 -18.00 11.67
N ALA A 44 -11.13 -17.17 11.15
CA ALA A 44 -12.48 -17.01 11.68
C ALA A 44 -13.40 -18.22 11.38
N PHE A 45 -13.18 -18.89 10.26
CA PHE A 45 -14.07 -19.97 9.77
C PHE A 45 -13.42 -21.36 9.73
N GLY A 46 -12.12 -21.49 9.99
CA GLY A 46 -11.37 -22.74 9.85
C GLY A 46 -10.24 -22.93 10.87
N GLY A 47 -10.33 -22.27 12.03
CA GLY A 47 -9.54 -22.58 13.22
C GLY A 47 -10.25 -23.57 14.14
#